data_AF-A0A645F3I4-F1
#
_entry.id   AF-A0A645F3I4-F1
#
_cell.length_a   1.000
_cell.length_b   1.000
_cell.length_c   1.000
_cell.angle_alpha   90.00
_cell.angle_beta   90.00
_cell.angle_gamma   90.00
#
_symmetry.space_group_name_H-M   'P 1'
#
loop_
_entity.id
_entity.type
_entity.pdbx_description
1 polymer ?
#
loop_
_entity_poly.entity_id
_entity_poly.type
_entity_poly.pdbx_seq_one_letter_code
_entity_poly.pdbx_strand_id
1 'polypeptide(L)'
;MIATTGVNFINPLMSVALIGQAGAVLGYMALHWKNTKTRELCIPSFISTLFGISEPAIFGVNLRYRFPLIAGCLGGAVAGVYVYFTHLVSLGFGTTAVPGIAIVDPSNNGYVNYIIAHLIGLSVAFILTIVFGKMTNKKIDNQEIVYPTKGDVKGIEECNDETFASKSLGEGIVIDTQDGIIVSPCKATVQSVFPTKHAIGLRLENGAALLIHCGINTVELNGEGFETFVNVNDVVKPNDKLIKMDLATIKEKGYNTQVVTIMTELPETVTVHIDTTNKTWFSFN
;
A
#
# COMPACT_ATOMS: atom_id res chain seq x y z
N MET A 1 -14.72 -10.01 37.36
CA MET A 1 -13.27 -10.15 37.65
C MET A 1 -12.86 -9.29 38.82
N ILE A 2 -12.90 -7.95 38.74
CA ILE A 2 -12.57 -7.08 39.90
C ILE A 2 -13.47 -7.39 41.09
N ALA A 3 -14.79 -7.52 40.86
CA ALA A 3 -15.76 -7.90 41.89
C ALA A 3 -15.53 -9.28 42.54
N THR A 4 -14.66 -10.12 41.98
CA THR A 4 -14.43 -11.52 42.41
C THR A 4 -13.01 -11.75 42.92
N THR A 5 -12.02 -11.06 42.36
CA THR A 5 -10.58 -11.26 42.64
C THR A 5 -9.92 -10.03 43.27
N GLY A 6 -10.62 -8.90 43.34
CA GLY A 6 -10.08 -7.62 43.81
C GLY A 6 -9.15 -6.91 42.80
N VAL A 7 -8.78 -7.57 41.70
CA VAL A 7 -7.79 -7.08 40.73
C VAL A 7 -8.22 -7.35 39.29
N ASN A 8 -7.48 -6.75 38.34
CA ASN A 8 -7.71 -6.83 36.91
C ASN A 8 -6.40 -7.10 36.16
N PHE A 9 -6.17 -8.35 35.78
CA PHE A 9 -4.99 -8.74 35.00
C PHE A 9 -5.14 -8.46 33.50
N ILE A 10 -6.36 -8.17 33.01
CA ILE A 10 -6.62 -7.91 31.59
C ILE A 10 -6.20 -6.48 31.21
N ASN A 11 -6.39 -5.51 32.11
CA ASN A 11 -6.11 -4.10 31.80
C ASN A 11 -4.63 -3.85 31.43
N PRO A 12 -3.62 -4.37 32.15
CA PRO A 12 -2.23 -4.26 31.72
C PRO A 12 -1.96 -4.91 30.36
N LEU A 13 -2.60 -6.05 30.04
CA LEU A 13 -2.47 -6.71 28.74
C LEU A 13 -3.03 -5.86 27.59
N MET A 14 -4.22 -5.28 27.78
CA MET A 14 -4.79 -4.34 26.80
C MET A 14 -3.88 -3.12 26.61
N SER A 15 -3.30 -2.63 27.70
CA SER A 15 -2.41 -1.48 27.67
C SER A 15 -1.16 -1.72 26.83
N VAL A 16 -0.47 -2.85 27.04
CA VAL A 16 0.74 -3.15 26.27
C VAL A 16 0.44 -3.50 24.81
N ALA A 17 -0.73 -4.06 24.51
CA ALA A 17 -1.17 -4.27 23.12
C ALA A 17 -1.32 -2.93 22.37
N LEU A 18 -1.91 -1.93 23.03
CA LEU A 18 -2.10 -0.59 22.47
C LEU A 18 -0.75 0.13 22.27
N ILE A 19 0.18 -0.03 23.21
CA ILE A 19 1.54 0.53 23.12
C ILE A 19 2.39 -0.17 22.07
N GLY A 20 2.17 -1.48 21.83
CA GLY A 20 2.73 -2.17 20.67
C GLY A 20 2.34 -1.48 19.36
N GLN A 21 1.08 -1.07 19.20
CA GLN A 21 0.64 -0.32 18.01
C GLN A 21 1.32 1.05 17.93
N ALA A 22 1.52 1.75 19.05
CA ALA A 22 2.27 3.01 19.10
C ALA A 22 3.74 2.83 18.66
N GLY A 23 4.41 1.77 19.13
CA GLY A 23 5.77 1.43 18.72
C GLY A 23 5.87 1.14 17.22
N ALA A 24 4.88 0.45 16.66
CA ALA A 24 4.81 0.20 15.23
C ALA A 24 4.65 1.48 14.39
N VAL A 25 3.84 2.44 14.83
CA VAL A 25 3.71 3.76 14.20
C VAL A 25 5.05 4.50 14.18
N LEU A 26 5.77 4.51 15.30
CA LEU A 26 7.10 5.13 15.36
C LEU A 26 8.11 4.43 14.44
N GLY A 27 8.04 3.10 14.35
CA GLY A 27 8.91 2.32 13.45
C GLY A 27 8.64 2.65 11.98
N TYR A 28 7.36 2.80 11.61
CA TYR A 28 6.97 3.23 10.27
C TYR A 28 7.46 4.65 9.98
N MET A 29 7.25 5.58 10.91
CA MET A 29 7.75 6.95 10.80
C MET A 29 9.27 7.01 10.63
N ALA A 30 10.03 6.18 11.34
CA ALA A 30 11.49 6.13 11.24
C ALA A 30 11.96 5.65 9.87
N LEU A 31 11.28 4.66 9.26
CA LEU A 31 11.58 4.22 7.90
C LEU A 31 11.36 5.32 6.85
N HIS A 32 10.35 6.15 7.08
CA HIS A 32 9.91 7.19 6.16
C HIS A 32 10.20 8.61 6.68
N TRP A 33 11.28 8.77 7.44
CA TRP A 33 11.58 10.01 8.17
C TRP A 33 11.61 11.27 7.31
N LYS A 34 12.00 11.13 6.03
CA LYS A 34 12.08 12.25 5.08
C LYS A 34 10.71 12.65 4.50
N ASN A 35 9.68 11.82 4.61
CA ASN A 35 8.34 12.11 4.10
C ASN A 35 7.56 12.95 5.12
N THR A 36 7.25 14.20 4.76
CA THR A 36 6.49 15.12 5.62
C THR A 36 5.08 14.63 5.90
N LYS A 37 4.36 14.11 4.89
CA LYS A 37 3.00 13.57 5.06
C LYS A 37 2.98 12.40 6.05
N THR A 38 3.99 11.53 5.98
CA THR A 38 4.12 10.41 6.92
C THR A 38 4.29 10.91 8.36
N ARG A 39 5.13 11.93 8.58
CA ARG A 39 5.34 12.51 9.92
C ARG A 39 4.08 13.19 10.45
N GLU A 40 3.39 13.96 9.61
CA GLU A 40 2.12 14.62 9.95
C GLU A 40 1.03 13.63 10.35
N LEU A 41 1.05 12.42 9.80
CA LEU A 41 0.14 11.33 10.18
C LEU A 41 0.60 10.57 11.43
N CYS A 42 1.88 10.21 11.50
CA CYS A 42 2.40 9.32 12.54
C CYS A 42 2.51 9.99 13.91
N ILE A 43 2.93 11.26 13.97
CA ILE A 43 3.10 12.00 15.23
C ILE A 43 1.78 12.08 16.01
N PRO A 44 0.67 12.61 15.45
CA PRO A 44 -0.59 12.67 16.18
C PRO A 44 -1.15 11.29 16.48
N SER A 45 -0.95 10.30 15.58
CA SER A 45 -1.39 8.92 15.82
C SER A 45 -0.69 8.29 17.02
N PHE A 46 0.63 8.49 17.14
CA PHE A 46 1.42 8.05 18.28
C PHE A 46 0.95 8.72 19.58
N ILE A 47 0.84 10.05 19.58
CA ILE A 47 0.40 10.81 20.77
C ILE A 47 -0.99 10.34 21.21
N SER A 48 -1.93 10.22 20.28
CA SER A 48 -3.30 9.76 20.54
C SER A 48 -3.31 8.36 21.20
N THR A 49 -2.45 7.46 20.72
CA THR A 49 -2.31 6.11 21.28
C THR A 49 -1.76 6.12 22.69
N LEU A 50 -0.86 7.04 23.05
CA LEU A 50 -0.39 7.15 24.45
C LEU A 50 -1.51 7.46 25.46
N PHE A 51 -2.65 7.97 24.99
CA PHE A 51 -3.82 8.27 25.82
C PHE A 51 -4.97 7.27 25.62
N GLY A 52 -4.70 6.11 25.02
CA GLY A 52 -5.69 5.04 24.86
C GLY A 52 -6.56 5.12 23.61
N ILE A 53 -6.34 6.11 22.74
CA ILE A 53 -7.08 6.28 21.48
C ILE A 53 -6.25 5.64 20.36
N SER A 54 -6.69 4.50 19.85
CA SER A 54 -5.90 3.66 18.94
C SER A 54 -6.30 3.77 17.47
N GLU A 55 -7.46 4.35 17.18
CA GLU A 55 -8.04 4.45 15.84
C GLU A 55 -7.10 5.15 14.85
N PRO A 56 -6.46 6.29 15.19
CA PRO A 56 -5.51 6.93 14.27
C PRO A 56 -4.29 6.06 13.98
N ALA A 57 -3.78 5.32 14.96
CA ALA A 57 -2.64 4.43 14.76
C ALA A 57 -3.01 3.18 13.94
N ILE A 58 -4.13 2.52 14.28
CA ILE A 58 -4.56 1.29 13.62
C ILE A 58 -5.00 1.59 12.18
N PHE A 59 -5.97 2.49 11.99
CA PHE A 59 -6.55 2.73 10.68
C PHE A 59 -5.75 3.72 9.84
N GLY A 60 -5.14 4.73 10.47
CA GLY A 60 -4.34 5.73 9.77
C GLY A 60 -3.00 5.17 9.26
N VAL A 61 -2.34 4.32 10.05
CA VAL A 61 -0.98 3.85 9.75
C VAL A 61 -0.91 2.33 9.62
N ASN A 62 -1.14 1.60 10.70
CA ASN A 62 -0.69 0.21 10.82
C ASN A 62 -1.43 -0.74 9.87
N LEU A 63 -2.75 -0.61 9.74
CA LEU A 63 -3.57 -1.44 8.86
C LEU A 63 -3.35 -1.09 7.38
N ARG A 64 -3.17 0.21 7.07
CA ARG A 64 -2.91 0.71 5.71
C ARG A 64 -1.67 0.06 5.10
N TYR A 65 -0.60 -0.10 5.89
CA TYR A 65 0.68 -0.65 5.42
C TYR A 65 0.91 -2.12 5.81
N ARG A 66 -0.01 -2.73 6.57
CA ARG A 66 -0.04 -4.15 7.01
C ARG A 66 1.14 -4.63 7.85
N PHE A 67 2.38 -4.44 7.42
CA PHE A 67 3.56 -4.89 8.17
C PHE A 67 3.72 -4.20 9.54
N PRO A 68 3.38 -2.89 9.73
CA PRO A 68 3.45 -2.29 11.06
C PRO A 68 2.39 -2.88 12.00
N LEU A 69 1.20 -3.26 11.49
CA LEU A 69 0.18 -3.92 12.31
C LEU A 69 0.68 -5.24 12.89
N ILE A 70 1.31 -6.07 12.06
CA ILE A 70 1.88 -7.36 12.49
C ILE A 70 2.96 -7.13 13.55
N ALA A 71 3.88 -6.18 13.30
CA ALA A 71 4.92 -5.81 14.26
C ALA A 71 4.35 -5.30 15.59
N GLY A 72 3.28 -4.49 15.55
CA GLY A 72 2.58 -3.99 16.73
C GLY A 72 1.94 -5.12 17.55
N CYS A 73 1.29 -6.08 16.89
CA CYS A 73 0.73 -7.26 17.55
C CYS A 73 1.81 -8.13 18.21
N LEU A 74 2.95 -8.33 17.53
CA LEU A 74 4.08 -9.07 18.08
C LEU A 74 4.72 -8.36 19.27
N GLY A 75 4.91 -7.04 19.19
CA GLY A 75 5.40 -6.24 20.32
C GLY A 75 4.48 -6.33 21.53
N GLY A 76 3.16 -6.19 21.30
CA GLY A 76 2.15 -6.38 22.34
C GLY A 76 2.16 -7.78 22.95
N ALA A 77 2.33 -8.82 22.14
CA ALA A 77 2.43 -10.21 22.61
C ALA A 77 3.66 -10.44 23.50
N VAL A 78 4.84 -9.96 23.08
CA VAL A 78 6.08 -10.08 23.86
C VAL A 78 5.97 -9.32 25.19
N ALA A 79 5.41 -8.12 25.18
CA ALA A 79 5.12 -7.37 26.40
C ALA A 79 4.09 -8.08 27.29
N GLY A 80 3.07 -8.72 26.70
CA GLY A 80 2.07 -9.52 27.41
C GLY A 80 2.67 -10.71 28.16
N VAL A 81 3.69 -11.36 27.57
CA VAL A 81 4.47 -12.41 28.25
C VAL A 81 5.17 -11.85 29.49
N TYR A 82 5.76 -10.65 29.40
CA TYR A 82 6.37 -9.99 30.56
C TYR A 82 5.33 -9.63 31.64
N VAL A 83 4.16 -9.11 31.24
CA VAL A 83 3.03 -8.83 32.16
C VAL A 83 2.62 -10.09 32.91
N TYR A 84 2.54 -11.23 32.23
CA TYR A 84 2.20 -12.51 32.84
C TYR A 84 3.24 -12.94 33.90
N PHE A 85 4.53 -12.92 33.57
CA PHE A 85 5.59 -13.36 34.49
C PHE A 85 5.77 -12.44 35.70
N THR A 86 5.44 -11.15 35.57
CA THR A 86 5.53 -10.19 36.68
C THR A 86 4.28 -10.14 37.55
N HIS A 87 3.24 -10.91 37.20
CA HIS A 87 1.92 -10.87 37.84
C HIS A 87 1.36 -9.45 37.95
N LEU A 88 1.62 -8.62 36.92
CA LEU A 88 1.19 -7.24 36.90
C LEU A 88 -0.33 -7.16 36.74
N VAL A 89 -0.98 -6.45 37.65
CA VAL A 89 -2.44 -6.27 37.68
C VAL A 89 -2.82 -4.80 37.89
N SER A 90 -4.06 -4.45 37.57
CA SER A 90 -4.66 -3.15 37.87
C SER A 90 -5.75 -3.29 38.93
N LEU A 91 -5.98 -2.23 39.70
CA LEU A 91 -7.06 -2.10 40.69
C LEU A 91 -8.37 -1.61 40.06
N GLY A 92 -8.32 -1.09 38.83
CA GLY A 92 -9.45 -0.53 38.09
C GLY A 92 -9.61 -1.09 36.68
N PHE A 93 -10.50 -0.47 35.91
CA PHE A 93 -10.73 -0.74 34.49
C PHE A 93 -10.87 0.58 33.73
N GLY A 94 -10.41 0.61 32.48
CA GLY A 94 -10.73 1.66 31.52
C GLY A 94 -9.54 2.53 31.13
N THR A 95 -8.73 2.98 32.08
CA THR A 95 -7.51 3.73 31.74
C THR A 95 -6.39 2.77 31.32
N THR A 96 -5.85 3.02 30.12
CA THR A 96 -4.76 2.23 29.51
C THR A 96 -3.65 3.19 29.05
N ALA A 97 -2.62 2.67 28.39
CA ALA A 97 -1.43 3.39 27.95
C ALA A 97 -0.81 4.22 29.10
N VAL A 98 -0.47 5.49 28.87
CA VAL A 98 0.14 6.33 29.91
C VAL A 98 -0.82 6.55 31.09
N PRO A 99 -2.11 6.91 30.90
CA PRO A 99 -3.06 7.06 32.01
C PRO A 99 -3.27 5.80 32.87
N GLY A 100 -3.07 4.61 32.30
CA GLY A 100 -3.28 3.35 33.03
C GLY A 100 -2.35 3.14 34.23
N ILE A 101 -1.23 3.87 34.31
CA ILE A 101 -0.35 3.84 35.48
C ILE A 101 -1.07 4.28 36.77
N ALA A 102 -2.10 5.14 36.66
CA ALA A 102 -2.86 5.63 37.80
C ALA A 102 -3.73 4.56 38.47
N ILE A 103 -4.00 3.45 37.79
CA ILE A 103 -4.85 2.36 38.29
C ILE A 103 -4.09 1.03 38.43
N VAL A 104 -2.79 1.03 38.19
CA VAL A 104 -1.92 -0.13 38.43
C VAL A 104 -1.84 -0.42 39.91
N ASP A 105 -1.87 -1.70 40.27
CA ASP A 105 -1.60 -2.12 41.64
C ASP A 105 -0.11 -1.83 41.95
N PRO A 106 0.22 -1.00 42.96
CA PRO A 106 1.60 -0.74 43.35
C PRO A 106 2.31 -1.96 43.94
N SER A 107 1.57 -2.99 44.35
CA SER A 107 2.15 -4.23 44.88
C SER A 107 3.10 -4.88 43.88
N ASN A 108 4.08 -5.65 44.38
CA ASN A 108 5.08 -6.35 43.57
C ASN A 108 5.80 -5.46 42.52
N ASN A 109 6.16 -4.23 42.90
CA ASN A 109 6.79 -3.24 42.00
C ASN A 109 5.93 -2.89 40.76
N GLY A 110 4.60 -2.90 40.89
CA GLY A 110 3.69 -2.79 39.74
C GLY A 110 3.92 -1.56 38.86
N TYR A 111 4.23 -0.38 39.42
CA TYR A 111 4.56 0.81 38.61
C TYR A 111 5.79 0.61 37.72
N VAL A 112 6.85 0.02 38.28
CA VAL A 112 8.09 -0.25 37.54
C VAL A 112 7.84 -1.31 36.47
N ASN A 113 7.15 -2.39 36.84
CA ASN A 113 6.79 -3.46 35.90
C ASN A 113 5.89 -2.95 34.77
N TYR A 114 4.97 -2.03 35.05
CA TYR A 114 4.12 -1.40 34.04
C TYR A 114 4.95 -0.60 33.03
N ILE A 115 5.87 0.25 33.52
CA ILE A 115 6.76 1.03 32.65
C ILE A 115 7.62 0.10 31.79
N ILE A 116 8.24 -0.93 32.39
CA ILE A 116 9.08 -1.89 31.65
C ILE A 116 8.26 -2.62 30.58
N ALA A 117 7.06 -3.09 30.91
CA ALA A 117 6.19 -3.78 29.95
C ALA A 117 5.83 -2.89 28.75
N HIS A 118 5.58 -1.60 29.00
CA HIS A 118 5.29 -0.61 27.94
C HIS A 118 6.51 -0.36 27.05
N LEU A 119 7.70 -0.21 27.67
CA LEU A 119 8.95 -0.04 26.93
C LEU A 119 9.27 -1.27 26.08
N ILE A 120 9.06 -2.49 26.59
CA ILE A 120 9.22 -3.74 25.81
C ILE A 120 8.29 -3.71 24.60
N GLY A 121 7.00 -3.46 24.79
CA GLY A 121 6.02 -3.46 23.70
C GLY A 121 6.35 -2.43 22.62
N LEU A 122 6.71 -1.21 23.05
CA LEU A 122 7.08 -0.12 22.16
C LEU A 122 8.36 -0.44 21.38
N SER A 123 9.44 -0.86 22.06
CA SER A 123 10.73 -1.11 21.44
C SER A 123 10.71 -2.33 20.51
N VAL A 124 10.07 -3.42 20.91
CA VAL A 124 9.96 -4.62 20.07
C VAL A 124 9.16 -4.31 18.80
N ALA A 125 8.00 -3.68 18.92
CA ALA A 125 7.20 -3.29 17.76
C ALA A 125 7.97 -2.31 16.84
N PHE A 126 8.64 -1.31 17.42
CA PHE A 126 9.46 -0.36 16.68
C PHE A 126 10.55 -1.06 15.85
N ILE A 127 11.33 -1.95 16.48
CA ILE A 127 12.42 -2.69 15.82
C ILE A 127 11.85 -3.62 14.75
N LEU A 128 10.80 -4.39 15.05
CA LEU A 128 10.20 -5.32 14.10
C LEU A 128 9.60 -4.59 12.90
N THR A 129 8.97 -3.43 13.09
CA THR A 129 8.49 -2.62 11.97
C THR A 129 9.63 -2.19 11.05
N ILE A 130 10.77 -1.75 11.61
CA ILE A 130 11.95 -1.39 10.82
C ILE A 130 12.50 -2.60 10.06
N VAL A 131 12.62 -3.75 10.73
CA VAL A 131 13.13 -4.99 10.12
C VAL A 131 12.21 -5.45 8.99
N PHE A 132 10.91 -5.57 9.24
CA PHE A 132 9.93 -5.97 8.23
C PHE A 132 9.84 -4.97 7.09
N GLY A 133 9.89 -3.67 7.38
CA GLY A 133 9.89 -2.64 6.36
C GLY A 133 11.12 -2.72 5.45
N LYS A 134 12.31 -2.96 6.01
CA LYS A 134 13.54 -3.19 5.21
C LYS A 134 13.51 -4.49 4.41
N MET A 135 12.92 -5.55 4.96
CA MET A 135 12.75 -6.83 4.24
C MET A 135 11.74 -6.72 3.10
N THR A 136 10.71 -5.88 3.27
CA THR A 136 9.67 -5.63 2.27
C THR A 136 10.16 -4.66 1.19
N ASN A 137 11.00 -3.68 1.53
CA ASN A 137 11.70 -2.78 0.60
C ASN A 137 12.87 -3.46 -0.15
N LYS A 138 12.72 -4.74 -0.53
CA LYS A 138 13.68 -5.38 -1.42
C LYS A 138 13.70 -4.55 -2.72
N LYS A 139 14.83 -3.91 -3.03
CA LYS A 139 15.05 -3.18 -4.29
C LYS A 139 14.55 -4.06 -5.42
N ILE A 140 13.46 -3.64 -6.05
CA ILE A 140 12.98 -4.25 -7.28
C ILE A 140 13.92 -3.71 -8.33
N ASP A 141 14.79 -4.60 -8.79
CA ASP A 141 15.75 -4.36 -9.87
C ASP A 141 15.04 -3.62 -10.99
N ASN A 142 15.71 -2.64 -11.62
CA ASN A 142 15.18 -1.83 -12.72
C ASN A 142 14.42 -2.74 -13.70
N GLN A 143 13.10 -2.83 -13.57
CA GLN A 143 12.32 -3.68 -14.45
C GLN A 143 12.38 -3.01 -15.82
N GLU A 144 12.90 -3.73 -16.81
CA GLU A 144 12.86 -3.28 -18.19
C GLU A 144 11.39 -3.26 -18.62
N ILE A 145 10.82 -2.06 -18.68
CA ILE A 145 9.44 -1.83 -19.08
C ILE A 145 9.44 -1.58 -20.58
N VAL A 146 8.83 -2.50 -21.32
CA VAL A 146 8.65 -2.37 -22.77
C VAL A 146 7.42 -1.53 -23.10
N TYR A 147 7.37 -0.99 -24.31
CA TYR A 147 6.16 -0.36 -24.81
C TYR A 147 5.04 -1.40 -24.98
N PRO A 148 3.80 -1.10 -24.52
CA PRO A 148 2.68 -2.04 -24.59
C PRO A 148 2.16 -2.25 -26.02
N THR A 149 2.58 -1.44 -26.99
CA THR A 149 2.29 -1.65 -28.41
C THR A 149 3.38 -1.01 -29.28
N LYS A 150 3.45 -1.40 -30.55
CA LYS A 150 4.26 -0.71 -31.55
C LYS A 150 3.55 0.54 -32.04
N GLY A 151 4.23 1.67 -32.08
CA GLY A 151 3.66 2.92 -32.55
C GLY A 151 4.54 4.11 -32.30
N ASP A 152 4.00 5.28 -32.61
CA ASP A 152 4.60 6.57 -32.24
C ASP A 152 4.25 6.87 -30.79
N VAL A 153 5.28 7.10 -29.96
CA VAL A 153 5.15 7.27 -28.52
C VAL A 153 5.21 8.75 -28.19
N LYS A 154 4.23 9.23 -27.44
CA LYS A 154 4.14 10.62 -26.99
C LYS A 154 3.92 10.70 -25.50
N GLY A 155 4.21 11.87 -24.93
CA GLY A 155 3.83 12.18 -23.56
C GLY A 155 2.31 12.12 -23.40
N ILE A 156 1.83 11.75 -22.21
CA ILE A 156 0.38 11.65 -21.98
C ILE A 156 -0.35 12.98 -22.24
N GLU A 157 0.33 14.11 -22.06
CA GLU A 157 -0.16 15.47 -22.37
C GLU A 157 -0.53 15.68 -23.85
N GLU A 158 -0.05 14.84 -24.76
CA GLU A 158 -0.39 14.86 -26.20
C GLU A 158 -1.54 13.89 -26.55
N CYS A 159 -2.20 13.31 -25.55
CA CYS A 159 -3.37 12.45 -25.77
C CYS A 159 -4.54 13.28 -26.34
N ASN A 160 -5.29 12.68 -27.27
CA ASN A 160 -6.47 13.34 -27.87
C ASN A 160 -7.70 13.39 -26.93
N ASP A 161 -7.56 13.03 -25.66
CA ASP A 161 -8.58 13.11 -24.61
C ASP A 161 -8.07 13.96 -23.45
N GLU A 162 -8.85 14.97 -23.07
CA GLU A 162 -8.48 15.95 -22.04
C GLU A 162 -8.34 15.34 -20.63
N THR A 163 -9.12 14.29 -20.32
CA THR A 163 -9.06 13.63 -19.00
C THR A 163 -7.72 12.93 -18.83
N PHE A 164 -7.23 12.26 -19.88
CA PHE A 164 -5.91 11.64 -19.89
C PHE A 164 -4.79 12.70 -19.99
N ALA A 165 -4.92 13.67 -20.90
CA ALA A 165 -3.90 14.69 -21.12
C ALA A 165 -3.65 15.59 -19.89
N SER A 166 -4.67 15.82 -19.08
CA SER A 166 -4.55 16.58 -17.82
C SER A 166 -3.83 15.84 -16.69
N LYS A 167 -3.47 14.55 -16.87
CA LYS A 167 -2.82 13.68 -15.87
C LYS A 167 -3.65 13.45 -14.60
N SER A 168 -4.94 13.76 -14.64
CA SER A 168 -5.86 13.62 -13.51
C SER A 168 -5.98 12.17 -13.01
N LEU A 169 -5.79 11.20 -13.91
CA LEU A 169 -5.86 9.76 -13.63
C LEU A 169 -4.49 9.12 -13.36
N GLY A 170 -3.38 9.85 -13.56
CA GLY A 170 -2.02 9.37 -13.39
C GLY A 170 -1.04 9.86 -14.44
N GLU A 171 0.25 9.67 -14.17
CA GLU A 171 1.35 9.86 -15.13
C GLU A 171 1.43 8.67 -16.09
N GLY A 172 1.83 8.91 -17.34
CA GLY A 172 1.90 7.86 -18.34
C GLY A 172 2.33 8.31 -19.72
N ILE A 173 2.03 7.48 -20.71
CA ILE A 173 2.28 7.74 -22.13
C ILE A 173 1.05 7.44 -22.97
N VAL A 174 1.03 8.00 -24.17
CA VAL A 174 0.07 7.64 -25.23
C VAL A 174 0.84 7.12 -26.43
N ILE A 175 0.31 6.08 -27.08
CA ILE A 175 0.93 5.46 -28.24
C ILE A 175 -0.07 5.40 -29.40
N ASP A 176 0.30 5.99 -30.53
CA ASP A 176 -0.43 5.81 -31.79
C ASP A 176 -0.10 4.42 -32.37
N THR A 177 -0.88 3.43 -31.97
CA THR A 177 -0.66 2.01 -32.29
C THR A 177 -0.70 1.72 -33.79
N GLN A 178 0.21 0.88 -34.28
CA GLN A 178 0.33 0.53 -35.70
C GLN A 178 -0.26 -0.85 -36.04
N ASP A 179 -0.16 -1.82 -35.14
CA ASP A 179 -0.59 -3.21 -35.38
C ASP A 179 -1.77 -3.65 -34.51
N GLY A 180 -2.19 -2.83 -33.54
CA GLY A 180 -3.30 -3.13 -32.63
C GLY A 180 -3.01 -4.29 -31.68
N ILE A 181 -1.75 -4.72 -31.54
CA ILE A 181 -1.36 -5.79 -30.63
C ILE A 181 -0.86 -5.17 -29.33
N ILE A 182 -1.60 -5.40 -28.26
CA ILE A 182 -1.28 -4.89 -26.94
C ILE A 182 -0.64 -6.00 -26.12
N VAL A 183 0.54 -5.74 -25.57
CA VAL A 183 1.33 -6.68 -24.78
C VAL A 183 1.56 -6.16 -23.37
N SER A 184 1.91 -7.06 -22.47
CA SER A 184 2.29 -6.70 -21.12
C SER A 184 3.62 -5.95 -21.16
N PRO A 185 3.70 -4.75 -20.57
CA PRO A 185 4.92 -3.96 -20.60
C PRO A 185 5.95 -4.46 -19.58
N CYS A 186 5.53 -5.22 -18.57
CA CYS A 186 6.40 -5.76 -17.54
C CYS A 186 5.84 -7.08 -16.97
N LYS A 187 6.53 -7.64 -15.98
CA LYS A 187 5.97 -8.74 -15.19
C LYS A 187 4.93 -8.20 -14.22
N ALA A 188 3.69 -8.68 -14.32
CA ALA A 188 2.59 -8.19 -13.50
C ALA A 188 1.50 -9.26 -13.29
N THR A 189 0.60 -9.00 -12.35
CA THR A 189 -0.64 -9.77 -12.19
C THR A 189 -1.80 -8.98 -12.80
N VAL A 190 -2.65 -9.63 -13.58
CA VAL A 190 -3.85 -9.01 -14.14
C VAL A 190 -4.86 -8.75 -13.02
N GLN A 191 -5.05 -7.49 -12.66
CA GLN A 191 -5.95 -7.07 -11.60
C GLN A 191 -7.39 -6.92 -12.10
N SER A 192 -7.56 -6.45 -13.33
CA SER A 192 -8.88 -6.28 -13.95
C SER A 192 -8.83 -6.45 -15.46
N VAL A 193 -9.90 -7.05 -16.00
CA VAL A 193 -10.22 -7.06 -17.42
C VAL A 193 -11.59 -6.43 -17.55
N PHE A 194 -11.70 -5.32 -18.28
CA PHE A 194 -12.97 -4.60 -18.38
C PHE A 194 -13.99 -5.39 -19.22
N PRO A 195 -15.30 -5.32 -18.93
CA PRO A 195 -16.32 -6.11 -19.64
C PRO A 195 -16.33 -5.90 -21.16
N THR A 196 -16.11 -4.66 -21.60
CA THR A 196 -16.02 -4.29 -23.02
C THR A 196 -14.60 -4.44 -23.59
N LYS A 197 -13.69 -5.13 -22.88
CA LYS A 197 -12.39 -5.61 -23.37
C LYS A 197 -11.38 -4.56 -23.85
N HIS A 198 -11.73 -3.28 -23.80
CA HIS A 198 -10.88 -2.16 -24.23
C HIS A 198 -9.82 -1.76 -23.20
N ALA A 199 -9.87 -2.27 -21.97
CA ALA A 199 -8.90 -1.88 -20.93
C ALA A 199 -8.52 -3.06 -20.03
N ILE A 200 -7.27 -3.03 -19.56
CA ILE A 200 -6.71 -3.99 -18.59
C ILE A 200 -5.97 -3.22 -17.50
N GLY A 201 -6.28 -3.57 -16.26
CA GLY A 201 -5.52 -3.14 -15.08
C GLY A 201 -4.52 -4.21 -14.67
N LEU A 202 -3.27 -3.82 -14.45
CA LEU A 202 -2.16 -4.65 -14.02
C LEU A 202 -1.67 -4.20 -12.65
N ARG A 203 -1.31 -5.16 -11.78
CA ARG A 203 -0.63 -4.93 -10.52
C ARG A 203 0.81 -5.43 -10.62
N LEU A 204 1.76 -4.52 -10.48
CA LEU A 204 3.20 -4.83 -10.51
C LEU A 204 3.65 -5.41 -9.16
N GLU A 205 4.80 -6.09 -9.15
CA GLU A 205 5.35 -6.69 -7.93
C GLU A 205 5.68 -5.66 -6.83
N ASN A 206 5.96 -4.41 -7.21
CA ASN A 206 6.18 -3.30 -6.27
C ASN A 206 4.88 -2.72 -5.71
N GLY A 207 3.71 -3.20 -6.14
CA GLY A 207 2.41 -2.69 -5.72
C GLY A 207 1.88 -1.53 -6.57
N ALA A 208 2.63 -1.02 -7.55
CA ALA A 208 2.11 -0.04 -8.50
C ALA A 208 0.96 -0.64 -9.34
N ALA A 209 -0.05 0.17 -9.61
CA ALA A 209 -1.15 -0.17 -10.51
C ALA A 209 -0.95 0.53 -11.84
N LEU A 210 -0.96 -0.25 -12.92
CA LEU A 210 -0.88 0.23 -14.28
C LEU A 210 -2.21 -0.04 -14.99
N LEU A 211 -2.73 0.94 -15.71
CA LEU A 211 -3.89 0.78 -16.59
C LEU A 211 -3.44 0.95 -18.04
N ILE A 212 -3.83 -0.01 -18.88
CA ILE A 212 -3.71 0.11 -20.34
C ILE A 212 -5.12 0.24 -20.90
N HIS A 213 -5.40 1.38 -21.53
CA HIS A 213 -6.68 1.72 -22.13
C HIS A 213 -6.53 1.84 -23.66
N CYS A 214 -7.33 1.07 -24.40
CA CYS A 214 -7.19 0.86 -25.83
C CYS A 214 -8.23 1.69 -26.59
N GLY A 215 -7.78 2.81 -27.16
CA GLY A 215 -8.62 3.79 -27.84
C GLY A 215 -9.22 4.83 -26.89
N ILE A 216 -9.97 5.78 -27.44
CA ILE A 216 -10.69 6.83 -26.67
C ILE A 216 -12.18 6.66 -26.92
N ASN A 217 -12.99 6.71 -25.86
CA ASN A 217 -14.43 6.45 -25.86
C ASN A 217 -14.84 5.06 -26.40
N THR A 218 -13.89 4.13 -26.52
CA THR A 218 -14.10 2.78 -27.07
C THR A 218 -14.91 1.84 -26.18
N VAL A 219 -15.21 2.25 -24.93
CA VAL A 219 -16.19 1.57 -24.09
C VAL A 219 -17.55 1.46 -24.77
N GLU A 220 -17.93 2.44 -25.59
CA GLU A 220 -19.19 2.51 -26.35
C GLU A 220 -19.31 1.42 -27.42
N LEU A 221 -18.19 0.81 -27.83
CA LEU A 221 -18.16 -0.29 -28.79
C LEU A 221 -18.64 -1.63 -28.19
N ASN A 222 -18.91 -1.69 -26.88
CA ASN A 222 -19.44 -2.87 -26.20
C ASN A 222 -18.63 -4.16 -26.47
N GLY A 223 -17.31 -4.04 -26.63
CA GLY A 223 -16.40 -5.16 -26.89
C GLY A 223 -16.20 -5.51 -28.36
N GLU A 224 -16.89 -4.83 -29.29
CA GLU A 224 -16.66 -5.01 -30.71
C GLU A 224 -15.30 -4.44 -31.13
N GLY A 225 -14.54 -5.21 -31.91
CA GLY A 225 -13.17 -4.86 -32.29
C GLY A 225 -12.11 -5.16 -31.22
N PHE A 226 -12.47 -5.83 -30.12
CA PHE A 226 -11.53 -6.19 -29.05
C PHE A 226 -11.54 -7.68 -28.73
N GLU A 227 -10.35 -8.26 -28.67
CA GLU A 227 -10.12 -9.63 -28.22
C GLU A 227 -9.11 -9.62 -27.07
N THR A 228 -9.44 -10.26 -25.94
CA THR A 228 -8.57 -10.37 -24.75
C THR A 228 -7.98 -11.78 -24.67
N PHE A 229 -6.71 -11.88 -24.27
CA PHE A 229 -5.97 -13.14 -24.17
C PHE A 229 -5.65 -13.56 -22.73
N VAL A 230 -6.14 -12.80 -21.75
CA VAL A 230 -5.86 -12.98 -20.32
C VAL A 230 -7.13 -12.88 -19.49
N ASN A 231 -7.09 -13.47 -18.31
CA ASN A 231 -8.13 -13.41 -17.28
C ASN A 231 -7.62 -12.71 -16.02
N VAL A 232 -8.54 -12.29 -15.16
CA VAL A 232 -8.20 -11.76 -13.83
C VAL A 232 -7.42 -12.81 -13.03
N ASN A 233 -6.37 -12.36 -12.34
CA ASN A 233 -5.38 -13.14 -11.61
C ASN A 233 -4.31 -13.86 -12.44
N ASP A 234 -4.32 -13.76 -13.77
CA ASP A 234 -3.22 -14.29 -14.58
C ASP A 234 -1.92 -13.53 -14.29
N VAL A 235 -0.80 -14.26 -14.26
CA VAL A 235 0.54 -13.67 -14.15
C VAL A 235 1.13 -13.56 -15.55
N VAL A 236 1.45 -12.34 -15.96
CA VAL A 236 1.99 -12.01 -17.29
C VAL A 236 3.44 -11.56 -17.20
N LYS A 237 4.20 -11.79 -18.27
CA LYS A 237 5.60 -11.40 -18.46
C LYS A 237 5.70 -10.35 -19.57
N PRO A 238 6.82 -9.60 -19.66
CA PRO A 238 7.02 -8.66 -20.75
C PRO A 238 6.78 -9.32 -22.13
N ASN A 239 6.04 -8.64 -23.00
CA ASN A 239 5.61 -9.10 -24.33
C ASN A 239 4.51 -10.17 -24.38
N ASP A 240 3.99 -10.65 -23.24
CA ASP A 240 2.82 -11.52 -23.26
C ASP A 240 1.61 -10.75 -23.82
N LYS A 241 0.86 -11.38 -24.72
CA LYS A 241 -0.27 -10.74 -25.39
C LYS A 241 -1.43 -10.51 -24.42
N LEU A 242 -1.97 -9.30 -24.43
CA LEU A 242 -3.07 -8.90 -23.54
C LEU A 242 -4.36 -8.67 -24.32
N ILE A 243 -4.33 -7.74 -25.28
CA ILE A 243 -5.47 -7.34 -26.10
C ILE A 243 -5.04 -7.32 -27.58
N LYS A 244 -5.97 -7.64 -28.46
CA LYS A 244 -5.89 -7.33 -29.89
C LYS A 244 -7.04 -6.40 -30.25
N MET A 245 -6.69 -5.29 -30.90
CA MET A 245 -7.60 -4.29 -31.43
C MET A 245 -7.78 -4.50 -32.94
N ASP A 246 -9.01 -4.51 -33.42
CA ASP A 246 -9.31 -4.34 -34.84
C ASP A 246 -9.29 -2.84 -35.19
N LEU A 247 -8.11 -2.35 -35.58
CA LEU A 247 -7.93 -0.94 -35.89
C LEU A 247 -8.81 -0.46 -37.05
N ALA A 248 -9.15 -1.33 -38.00
CA ALA A 248 -9.98 -0.97 -39.13
C ALA A 248 -11.43 -0.74 -38.67
N THR A 249 -12.00 -1.70 -37.93
CA THR A 249 -13.36 -1.58 -37.39
C THR A 249 -13.50 -0.39 -36.44
N ILE A 250 -12.52 -0.18 -35.54
CA ILE A 250 -12.57 0.92 -34.58
C ILE A 250 -12.54 2.29 -35.30
N LYS A 251 -11.69 2.44 -36.31
CA LYS A 251 -11.60 3.68 -37.11
C LYS A 251 -12.83 3.90 -38.00
N GLU A 252 -13.37 2.85 -38.61
CA GLU A 252 -14.61 2.92 -39.41
C GLU A 252 -15.79 3.44 -38.59
N LYS A 253 -15.83 3.08 -37.30
CA LYS A 253 -16.84 3.55 -36.35
C LYS A 253 -16.56 4.95 -35.78
N GLY A 254 -15.48 5.61 -36.22
CA GLY A 254 -15.16 6.99 -35.83
C GLY A 254 -14.42 7.13 -34.49
N TYR A 255 -13.92 6.04 -33.92
CA TYR A 255 -13.20 6.08 -32.64
C TYR A 255 -11.69 6.20 -32.83
N ASN A 256 -11.04 6.84 -31.86
CA ASN A 256 -9.59 6.95 -31.82
C ASN A 256 -8.97 5.63 -31.34
N THR A 257 -7.86 5.23 -31.97
CA THR A 257 -7.11 4.01 -31.69
C THR A 257 -5.88 4.21 -30.80
N GLN A 258 -5.65 5.42 -30.26
CA GLN A 258 -4.57 5.72 -29.32
C GLN A 258 -4.62 4.78 -28.11
N VAL A 259 -3.48 4.20 -27.76
CA VAL A 259 -3.34 3.35 -26.58
C VAL A 259 -2.76 4.19 -25.46
N VAL A 260 -3.54 4.39 -24.42
CA VAL A 260 -3.15 5.16 -23.23
C VAL A 260 -2.65 4.20 -22.17
N THR A 261 -1.48 4.47 -21.60
CA THR A 261 -0.88 3.64 -20.54
C THR A 261 -0.47 4.51 -19.38
N ILE A 262 -1.14 4.35 -18.24
CA ILE A 262 -1.01 5.25 -17.07
C ILE A 262 -0.80 4.48 -15.77
N MET A 263 -0.06 5.08 -14.84
CA MET A 263 0.07 4.60 -13.47
C MET A 263 -1.03 5.22 -12.61
N THR A 264 -2.02 4.41 -12.24
CA THR A 264 -3.17 4.86 -11.45
C THR A 264 -2.91 4.86 -9.95
N GLU A 265 -1.96 4.04 -9.50
CA GLU A 265 -1.50 4.00 -8.11
C GLU A 265 0.01 3.78 -8.06
N LEU A 266 0.71 4.61 -7.29
CA LEU A 266 2.14 4.49 -7.06
C LEU A 266 2.39 4.34 -5.55
N PRO A 267 3.19 3.35 -5.12
CA PRO A 267 3.72 3.31 -3.76
C PRO A 267 4.52 4.59 -3.47
N GLU A 268 4.51 5.09 -2.23
CA GLU A 268 5.25 6.31 -1.85
C GLU A 268 6.76 6.23 -2.09
N THR A 269 7.30 5.01 -2.23
CA THR A 269 8.71 4.74 -2.49
C THR A 269 9.08 4.76 -3.98
N VAL A 270 8.10 4.89 -4.86
CA VAL A 270 8.27 4.85 -6.31
C VAL A 270 8.13 6.24 -6.90
N THR A 271 9.14 6.67 -7.64
CA THR A 271 9.07 7.83 -8.54
C THR A 271 9.04 7.38 -9.99
N VAL A 272 8.20 8.03 -10.80
CA VAL A 272 8.08 7.82 -12.24
C VAL A 272 9.10 8.69 -12.98
N HIS A 273 9.87 8.09 -13.88
CA HIS A 273 10.67 8.81 -14.87
C HIS A 273 10.22 8.42 -16.27
N ILE A 274 9.62 9.37 -16.99
CA ILE A 274 9.20 9.16 -18.38
C ILE A 274 10.31 9.61 -19.31
N ASP A 275 10.87 8.65 -20.06
CA ASP A 275 11.79 8.91 -21.17
C ASP A 275 11.20 8.35 -22.45
N THR A 276 10.66 9.22 -23.29
CA THR A 276 10.08 8.87 -24.59
C THR A 276 11.14 8.67 -25.68
N THR A 277 12.41 8.96 -25.41
CA THR A 277 13.51 8.85 -26.38
C THR A 277 14.22 7.50 -26.35
N ASN A 278 14.12 6.76 -25.25
CA ASN A 278 14.69 5.42 -25.08
C ASN A 278 13.63 4.31 -25.14
N LYS A 279 14.05 3.04 -25.23
CA LYS A 279 13.16 1.87 -25.22
C LYS A 279 12.40 1.65 -23.90
N THR A 280 12.61 2.52 -22.91
CA THR A 280 12.08 2.45 -21.55
C THR A 280 11.43 3.77 -21.20
N TRP A 281 10.10 3.78 -21.10
CA TRP A 281 9.32 4.96 -20.74
C TRP A 281 9.09 5.08 -19.22
N PHE A 282 9.60 4.14 -18.42
CA PHE A 282 9.43 4.13 -16.98
C PHE A 282 10.60 3.43 -16.27
N SER A 283 11.07 3.97 -15.15
CA SER A 283 11.95 3.29 -14.20
C SER A 283 11.49 3.51 -12.74
N PHE A 284 11.81 2.55 -11.86
CA PHE A 284 11.62 2.64 -10.41
C PHE A 284 12.97 2.99 -9.75
N ASN A 285 12.97 3.87 -8.74
CA ASN A 285 14.15 4.13 -7.89
C ASN A 285 14.18 3.23 -6.64
#